data_AF-A0A7W1A0R1-F1
#
_entry.id   AF-A0A7W1A0R1-F1
#
_cell.length_a   1.000
_cell.length_b   1.000
_cell.length_c   1.000
_cell.angle_alpha   90.00
_cell.angle_beta   90.00
_cell.angle_gamma   90.00
#
_symmetry.space_group_name_H-M   'P 1'
#
loop_
_entity.id
_entity.type
_entity.pdbx_description
1 polymer ?
#
loop_
_entity_poly.entity_id
_entity_poly.type
_entity_poly.pdbx_seq_one_letter_code
_entity_poly.pdbx_strand_id
1 'polypeptide(L)'
;MRLPVLVAFLVSGACARGGAPNQDNVDASPVGDGGNADARALTPDAPSGPTPDAPSGGGGSSTLLLTEVVLAPSTQEFVEIANPGTTAVDLSTYYLSDSGSYFRLPAGVPTLDSADFIVKFPAGASIAPGAVITVALDTTANFMTTNGVAPTYSVASGTMTAVAANGIPSLTNSGELVVLFKWDGQADLVKDVDAVLAGAPTIANGFVDKSSIALDGPDTGTSAASYASDARTMAAMGSTPASGKSTKRLALETGHETQSGGGNGISGDDETSEDTAATWDSSAFTSPTPGSVPAALLP
;
A
#
# COMPACT_ATOMS: atom_id res chain seq x y z
N MET A 1 -48.30 8.55 27.82
CA MET A 1 -46.98 8.08 27.33
C MET A 1 -46.11 7.91 28.57
N ARG A 2 -45.75 6.66 28.90
CA ARG A 2 -45.13 6.28 30.19
C ARG A 2 -43.61 6.48 30.12
N LEU A 3 -43.03 7.14 31.12
CA LEU A 3 -41.59 7.33 31.35
C LEU A 3 -40.97 6.07 31.99
N PRO A 4 -39.75 5.63 31.63
CA PRO A 4 -39.06 4.57 32.37
C PRO A 4 -38.20 5.13 33.50
N VAL A 5 -38.14 4.34 34.57
CA VAL A 5 -37.46 4.56 35.84
C VAL A 5 -35.99 4.14 35.73
N LEU A 6 -35.11 4.96 36.30
CA LEU A 6 -33.67 4.71 36.48
C LEU A 6 -33.46 3.86 37.75
N VAL A 7 -32.75 2.73 37.65
CA VAL A 7 -32.31 1.93 38.81
C VAL A 7 -30.80 1.79 38.76
N ALA A 8 -30.13 2.32 39.80
CA ALA A 8 -28.71 2.16 40.07
C ALA A 8 -28.48 0.95 40.99
N PHE A 9 -27.42 0.19 40.75
CA PHE A 9 -26.95 -0.85 41.68
C PHE A 9 -25.52 -0.56 42.15
N LEU A 10 -25.37 -0.63 43.48
CA LEU A 10 -24.18 -0.37 44.27
C LEU A 10 -23.27 -1.62 44.37
N VAL A 11 -21.98 -1.32 44.49
CA VAL A 11 -20.84 -2.20 44.80
C VAL A 11 -20.92 -2.76 46.23
N SER A 12 -20.46 -3.99 46.44
CA SER A 12 -19.90 -4.43 47.73
C SER A 12 -18.77 -5.44 47.50
N GLY A 13 -17.67 -5.27 48.25
CA GLY A 13 -16.51 -6.15 48.26
C GLY A 13 -16.33 -6.88 49.59
N ALA A 14 -15.40 -7.86 49.60
CA ALA A 14 -14.77 -8.58 50.74
C ALA A 14 -14.34 -9.98 50.21
N CYS A 15 -13.24 -10.66 50.58
CA CYS A 15 -12.13 -10.49 51.51
C CYS A 15 -11.02 -11.49 51.10
N ALA A 16 -9.77 -11.21 51.47
CA ALA A 16 -8.62 -12.11 51.34
C ALA A 16 -8.31 -12.89 52.64
N ARG A 17 -7.65 -14.07 52.51
CA ARG A 17 -6.75 -14.80 53.45
C ARG A 17 -6.61 -16.25 52.90
N GLY A 18 -5.47 -16.93 52.77
CA GLY A 18 -4.13 -16.82 53.35
C GLY A 18 -3.79 -18.13 54.10
N GLY A 19 -2.76 -18.88 53.66
CA GLY A 19 -2.07 -19.89 54.50
C GLY A 19 -1.77 -21.26 53.87
N ALA A 20 -0.47 -21.52 53.59
CA ALA A 20 0.16 -22.85 53.55
C ALA A 20 0.87 -23.12 54.90
N PRO A 21 1.23 -24.36 55.29
CA PRO A 21 2.58 -24.89 54.94
C PRO A 21 2.78 -26.44 54.90
N ASN A 22 3.93 -26.86 54.30
CA ASN A 22 4.86 -28.00 54.63
C ASN A 22 4.36 -29.47 54.70
N GLN A 23 5.08 -30.58 54.41
CA GLN A 23 6.36 -31.02 53.80
C GLN A 23 6.13 -32.50 53.40
N ASP A 24 6.83 -33.03 52.40
CA ASP A 24 7.76 -34.14 52.65
C ASP A 24 8.57 -34.50 51.40
N ASN A 25 9.89 -34.42 51.58
CA ASN A 25 10.92 -34.97 50.68
C ASN A 25 11.00 -36.48 50.88
N VAL A 26 11.09 -37.24 49.80
CA VAL A 26 11.91 -38.47 49.79
C VAL A 26 12.53 -38.66 48.40
N ASP A 27 13.85 -38.62 48.43
CA ASP A 27 14.82 -38.99 47.39
C ASP A 27 14.89 -40.52 47.27
N ALA A 28 15.02 -41.04 46.05
CA ALA A 28 15.77 -42.26 45.71
C ALA A 28 15.62 -42.62 44.22
N SER A 29 16.66 -42.33 43.44
CA SER A 29 17.03 -43.13 42.26
C SER A 29 17.72 -44.42 42.71
N PRO A 30 17.76 -45.46 41.84
CA PRO A 30 19.07 -46.04 41.57
C PRO A 30 19.34 -46.39 40.10
N VAL A 31 20.65 -46.44 39.86
CA VAL A 31 21.42 -46.66 38.63
C VAL A 31 21.61 -48.16 38.31
N GLY A 32 21.81 -48.47 37.03
CA GLY A 32 22.55 -49.62 36.48
C GLY A 32 22.55 -49.53 34.94
N ASP A 33 23.61 -49.13 34.24
CA ASP A 33 24.91 -49.81 33.96
C ASP A 33 24.72 -51.20 33.29
N GLY A 34 25.25 -51.55 32.12
CA GLY A 34 26.19 -50.95 31.18
C GLY A 34 26.34 -51.89 29.97
N GLY A 35 26.97 -51.44 28.88
CA GLY A 35 27.19 -52.31 27.70
C GLY A 35 27.81 -51.64 26.47
N ASN A 36 29.08 -51.25 26.57
CA ASN A 36 30.12 -51.09 25.54
C ASN A 36 29.80 -50.71 24.08
N ALA A 37 30.26 -49.51 23.73
CA ALA A 37 31.29 -49.20 22.72
C ALA A 37 31.24 -49.91 21.35
N ASP A 38 30.97 -49.12 20.32
CA ASP A 38 31.89 -49.08 19.19
C ASP A 38 32.10 -47.63 18.72
N ALA A 39 33.32 -47.15 18.92
CA ALA A 39 33.72 -45.80 18.58
C ALA A 39 34.14 -45.76 17.10
N ARG A 40 33.36 -45.07 16.28
CA ARG A 40 33.90 -44.35 15.13
C ARG A 40 33.62 -42.88 15.29
N ALA A 41 34.61 -42.20 15.84
CA ALA A 41 34.78 -40.77 15.72
C ALA A 41 34.98 -40.43 14.23
N LEU A 42 34.04 -39.69 13.65
CA LEU A 42 34.30 -38.71 12.60
C LEU A 42 33.56 -37.43 12.99
N THR A 43 34.36 -36.40 13.24
CA THR A 43 34.04 -34.98 13.42
C THR A 43 33.31 -34.38 12.20
N PRO A 44 33.06 -33.06 12.16
CA PRO A 44 32.09 -32.24 12.87
C PRO A 44 31.04 -31.64 11.90
N ASP A 45 29.90 -31.20 12.43
CA ASP A 45 28.92 -30.28 11.80
C ASP A 45 28.76 -30.37 10.27
N ALA A 46 27.84 -31.23 9.81
CA ALA A 46 27.30 -31.11 8.47
C ALA A 46 26.38 -29.87 8.42
N PRO A 47 26.56 -28.95 7.46
CA PRO A 47 25.72 -27.77 7.36
C PRO A 47 24.29 -28.21 7.04
N SER A 48 23.32 -27.57 7.69
CA SER A 48 21.92 -27.58 7.29
C SER A 48 21.85 -27.40 5.78
N GLY A 49 21.29 -28.39 5.08
CA GLY A 49 21.07 -28.28 3.63
C GLY A 49 20.26 -27.02 3.30
N PRO A 50 20.38 -26.48 2.08
CA PRO A 50 19.65 -25.28 1.71
C PRO A 50 18.15 -25.54 1.90
N THR A 51 17.53 -24.74 2.75
CA THR A 51 16.07 -24.60 2.81
C THR A 51 15.58 -24.21 1.40
N PRO A 52 14.66 -24.95 0.77
CA PRO A 52 14.22 -24.65 -0.59
C PRO A 52 13.52 -23.30 -0.82
N ASP A 53 13.22 -22.53 0.24
CA ASP A 53 12.33 -21.36 0.13
C ASP A 53 13.02 -20.01 0.42
N ALA A 54 14.31 -19.89 0.10
CA ALA A 54 14.97 -18.58 0.08
C ALA A 54 15.50 -18.28 -1.33
N PRO A 55 14.84 -17.41 -2.12
CA PRO A 55 15.53 -16.79 -3.24
C PRO A 55 16.50 -15.75 -2.65
N SER A 56 17.79 -16.08 -2.68
CA SER A 56 18.87 -15.12 -2.43
C SER A 56 19.20 -14.34 -3.70
N GLY A 57 19.05 -13.01 -3.64
CA GLY A 57 19.93 -12.05 -4.33
C GLY A 57 19.45 -11.45 -5.65
N GLY A 58 19.14 -10.15 -5.62
CA GLY A 58 19.72 -9.16 -6.52
C GLY A 58 19.27 -9.16 -7.99
N GLY A 59 18.10 -8.59 -8.25
CA GLY A 59 17.70 -8.02 -9.54
C GLY A 59 16.49 -7.14 -9.28
N GLY A 60 16.64 -5.82 -9.40
CA GLY A 60 15.59 -4.86 -9.05
C GLY A 60 14.30 -5.19 -9.77
N SER A 61 13.29 -5.63 -9.01
CA SER A 61 11.91 -5.61 -9.47
C SER A 61 11.48 -4.16 -9.39
N SER A 62 11.74 -3.38 -10.42
CA SER A 62 11.23 -2.02 -10.44
C SER A 62 9.71 -2.12 -10.56
N THR A 63 9.03 -1.79 -9.47
CA THR A 63 7.58 -1.59 -9.42
C THR A 63 7.19 -0.47 -10.37
N LEU A 64 5.91 -0.41 -10.75
CA LEU A 64 5.41 0.73 -11.53
C LEU A 64 5.48 1.97 -10.66
N LEU A 65 5.81 3.12 -11.25
CA LEU A 65 5.93 4.37 -10.51
C LEU A 65 4.82 5.33 -10.90
N LEU A 66 4.22 6.01 -9.93
CA LEU A 66 3.51 7.27 -10.10
C LEU A 66 4.53 8.34 -10.51
N THR A 67 4.31 9.07 -11.59
CA THR A 67 5.32 10.01 -12.12
C THR A 67 4.85 11.45 -12.25
N GLU A 68 3.55 11.68 -12.36
CA GLU A 68 2.98 13.02 -12.45
C GLU A 68 1.56 13.04 -11.90
N VAL A 69 1.22 14.08 -11.14
CA VAL A 69 -0.13 14.32 -10.63
C VAL A 69 -0.55 15.76 -10.89
N VAL A 70 -1.76 15.94 -11.42
CA VAL A 70 -2.39 17.26 -11.65
C VAL A 70 -3.70 17.32 -10.87
N LEU A 71 -3.81 18.35 -10.02
CA LEU A 71 -4.97 18.55 -9.14
C LEU A 71 -5.97 19.60 -9.67
N ALA A 72 -5.56 20.42 -10.65
CA ALA A 72 -6.42 21.47 -11.20
C ALA A 72 -5.93 22.00 -12.55
N PRO A 73 -6.84 22.51 -13.41
CA PRO A 73 -8.30 22.47 -13.27
C PRO A 73 -8.86 21.05 -13.44
N SER A 74 -10.15 20.83 -13.13
CA SER A 74 -10.75 19.49 -13.18
C SER A 74 -10.65 18.81 -14.55
N THR A 75 -10.72 19.60 -15.63
CA THR A 75 -10.55 19.11 -17.00
C THR A 75 -9.13 18.63 -17.32
N GLN A 76 -8.17 18.93 -16.43
CA GLN A 76 -6.77 18.55 -16.52
C GLN A 76 -6.34 17.57 -15.43
N GLU A 77 -7.23 17.13 -14.54
CA GLU A 77 -6.86 16.19 -13.48
C GLU A 77 -6.43 14.85 -14.06
N PHE A 78 -5.22 14.42 -13.71
CA PHE A 78 -4.71 13.11 -14.05
C PHE A 78 -3.63 12.62 -13.10
N VAL A 79 -3.42 11.32 -13.18
CA VAL A 79 -2.28 10.60 -12.62
C VAL A 79 -1.53 9.91 -13.75
N GLU A 80 -0.21 10.07 -13.77
CA GLU A 80 0.69 9.40 -14.71
C GLU A 80 1.44 8.26 -14.02
N ILE A 81 1.61 7.16 -14.75
CA ILE A 81 2.31 5.97 -14.29
C ILE A 81 3.35 5.58 -15.33
N ALA A 82 4.58 5.30 -14.91
CA ALA A 82 5.64 4.77 -15.74
C ALA A 82 6.02 3.34 -15.35
N ASN A 83 6.47 2.58 -16.35
CA ASN A 83 7.16 1.31 -16.13
C ASN A 83 8.67 1.51 -16.28
N PRO A 84 9.42 1.75 -15.18
CA PRO A 84 10.88 1.83 -15.21
C PRO A 84 11.55 0.46 -15.49
N GLY A 85 10.78 -0.62 -15.53
CA GLY A 85 11.29 -1.97 -15.68
C GLY A 85 11.66 -2.34 -17.11
N THR A 86 12.26 -3.52 -17.23
CA THR A 86 12.70 -4.11 -18.49
C THR A 86 11.69 -5.10 -19.08
N THR A 87 10.58 -5.35 -18.37
CA THR A 87 9.51 -6.27 -18.77
C THR A 87 8.16 -5.59 -18.83
N ALA A 88 7.29 -6.02 -19.75
CA ALA A 88 5.92 -5.54 -19.77
C ALA A 88 5.17 -6.00 -18.51
N VAL A 89 4.31 -5.13 -17.97
CA VAL A 89 3.48 -5.42 -16.80
C VAL A 89 2.02 -5.52 -17.24
N ASP A 90 1.37 -6.64 -16.90
CA ASP A 90 -0.08 -6.79 -17.02
C ASP A 90 -0.78 -5.99 -15.91
N LEU A 91 -1.67 -5.10 -16.30
CA LEU A 91 -2.39 -4.20 -15.40
C LEU A 91 -3.73 -4.77 -14.93
N SER A 92 -4.12 -5.97 -15.37
CA SER A 92 -5.43 -6.57 -15.09
C SER A 92 -5.75 -6.78 -13.60
N THR A 93 -4.75 -6.67 -12.72
CA THR A 93 -4.87 -6.77 -11.25
C THR A 93 -4.46 -5.49 -10.53
N TYR A 94 -4.28 -4.38 -11.27
CA TYR A 94 -3.91 -3.08 -10.72
C TYR A 94 -5.11 -2.16 -10.62
N TYR A 95 -5.06 -1.30 -9.61
CA TYR A 95 -6.10 -0.37 -9.22
C TYR A 95 -5.47 0.97 -8.88
N LEU A 96 -6.23 2.04 -9.11
CA LEU A 96 -5.87 3.40 -8.72
C LEU A 96 -6.96 3.94 -7.80
N SER A 97 -6.55 4.63 -6.74
CA SER A 97 -7.46 5.27 -5.80
C SER A 97 -6.83 6.51 -5.20
N ASP A 98 -7.69 7.44 -4.78
CA ASP A 98 -7.38 8.56 -3.91
C ASP A 98 -7.90 8.37 -2.47
N SER A 99 -8.62 7.27 -2.22
CA SER A 99 -9.30 7.05 -0.96
C SER A 99 -8.43 6.29 0.03
N GLY A 100 -8.30 6.79 1.25
CA GLY A 100 -7.64 6.08 2.36
C GLY A 100 -8.31 4.75 2.74
N SER A 101 -9.51 4.45 2.23
CA SER A 101 -10.21 3.18 2.46
C SER A 101 -9.89 2.07 1.44
N TYR A 102 -9.05 2.32 0.44
CA TYR A 102 -8.73 1.37 -0.65
C TYR A 102 -8.35 -0.04 -0.14
N PHE A 103 -7.57 -0.11 0.95
CA PHE A 103 -7.06 -1.36 1.52
C PHE A 103 -8.16 -2.28 2.06
N ARG A 104 -9.39 -1.78 2.23
CA ARG A 104 -10.54 -2.56 2.71
C ARG A 104 -11.23 -3.36 1.61
N LEU A 105 -10.91 -3.08 0.34
CA LEU A 105 -11.54 -3.72 -0.83
C LEU A 105 -11.65 -5.25 -0.74
N PRO A 106 -10.64 -6.00 -0.23
CA PRO A 106 -10.74 -7.46 -0.13
C PRO A 106 -11.89 -7.94 0.75
N ALA A 107 -12.21 -7.22 1.83
CA ALA A 107 -13.31 -7.58 2.72
C ALA A 107 -14.68 -7.06 2.23
N GLY A 108 -14.72 -6.42 1.07
CA GLY A 108 -15.90 -5.82 0.46
C GLY A 108 -15.66 -4.40 -0.02
N VAL A 109 -16.51 -3.94 -0.94
CA VAL A 109 -16.42 -2.58 -1.51
C VAL A 109 -16.64 -1.54 -0.39
N PRO A 110 -15.64 -0.69 -0.06
CA PRO A 110 -15.76 0.29 1.00
C PRO A 110 -16.69 1.44 0.62
N THR A 111 -17.25 2.11 1.64
CA THR A 111 -17.88 3.42 1.46
C THR A 111 -16.77 4.47 1.35
N LEU A 112 -16.89 5.37 0.37
CA LEU A 112 -15.88 6.40 0.10
C LEU A 112 -16.37 7.80 0.47
N ASP A 113 -15.45 8.71 0.73
CA ASP A 113 -15.75 10.13 0.91
C ASP A 113 -16.14 10.78 -0.42
N SER A 114 -16.68 12.00 -0.40
CA SER A 114 -17.16 12.67 -1.62
C SER A 114 -15.99 12.93 -2.57
N ALA A 115 -16.18 12.62 -3.85
CA ALA A 115 -15.22 12.65 -4.95
C ALA A 115 -14.16 11.54 -4.96
N ASP A 116 -13.98 10.80 -3.85
CA ASP A 116 -13.10 9.65 -3.82
C ASP A 116 -13.53 8.55 -4.81
N PHE A 117 -12.55 7.80 -5.30
CA PHE A 117 -12.73 6.70 -6.21
C PHE A 117 -11.81 5.51 -5.92
N ILE A 118 -12.26 4.33 -6.36
CA ILE A 118 -11.44 3.14 -6.59
C ILE A 118 -11.75 2.68 -8.01
N VAL A 119 -10.75 2.71 -8.89
CA VAL A 119 -10.88 2.27 -10.28
C VAL A 119 -9.88 1.17 -10.58
N LYS A 120 -10.25 0.27 -11.49
CA LYS A 120 -9.44 -0.86 -11.93
C LYS A 120 -9.10 -0.72 -13.40
N PHE A 121 -7.84 -1.02 -13.77
CA PHE A 121 -7.47 -1.12 -15.18
C PHE A 121 -8.27 -2.22 -15.89
N PRO A 122 -8.63 -2.03 -17.18
CA PRO A 122 -9.46 -2.98 -17.90
C PRO A 122 -8.71 -4.29 -18.20
N ALA A 123 -9.44 -5.37 -18.45
CA ALA A 123 -8.84 -6.65 -18.83
C ALA A 123 -8.00 -6.51 -20.11
N GLY A 124 -6.81 -7.09 -20.11
CA GLY A 124 -5.85 -7.00 -21.22
C GLY A 124 -5.05 -5.69 -21.28
N ALA A 125 -5.23 -4.77 -20.31
CA ALA A 125 -4.36 -3.63 -20.16
C ALA A 125 -2.93 -4.07 -19.81
N SER A 126 -1.94 -3.47 -20.45
CA SER A 126 -0.53 -3.73 -20.18
C SER A 126 0.30 -2.47 -20.41
N ILE A 127 1.38 -2.30 -19.65
CA ILE A 127 2.37 -1.24 -19.86
C ILE A 127 3.71 -1.85 -20.24
N ALA A 128 4.22 -1.49 -21.41
CA ALA A 128 5.49 -1.99 -21.93
C ALA A 128 6.68 -1.45 -21.10
N PRO A 129 7.88 -2.06 -21.19
CA PRO A 129 9.11 -1.50 -20.61
C PRO A 129 9.33 -0.07 -21.07
N GLY A 130 9.63 0.85 -20.16
CA GLY A 130 9.87 2.26 -20.45
C GLY A 130 8.65 3.05 -20.93
N ALA A 131 7.47 2.42 -20.98
CA ALA A 131 6.25 3.11 -21.38
C ALA A 131 5.65 3.90 -20.22
N VAL A 132 4.86 4.91 -20.59
CA VAL A 132 4.15 5.81 -19.70
C VAL A 132 2.68 5.78 -20.07
N ILE A 133 1.80 5.73 -19.08
CA ILE A 133 0.35 5.82 -19.25
C ILE A 133 -0.21 6.97 -18.41
N THR A 134 -1.30 7.55 -18.89
CA THR A 134 -2.02 8.62 -18.19
C THR A 134 -3.43 8.18 -17.89
N VAL A 135 -3.88 8.43 -16.66
CA VAL A 135 -5.24 8.21 -16.18
C VAL A 135 -5.88 9.57 -15.91
N ALA A 136 -6.70 10.04 -16.86
CA ALA A 136 -7.49 11.25 -16.70
C ALA A 136 -8.75 11.00 -15.86
N LEU A 137 -9.10 11.93 -14.98
CA LEU A 137 -10.36 11.83 -14.22
C LEU A 137 -11.56 12.34 -15.02
N ASP A 138 -11.40 13.41 -15.80
CA ASP A 138 -12.42 13.89 -16.75
C ASP A 138 -12.42 13.07 -18.06
N THR A 139 -13.34 13.39 -18.96
CA THR A 139 -13.53 12.78 -20.26
C THR A 139 -12.30 12.95 -21.15
N THR A 140 -12.10 11.97 -22.03
CA THR A 140 -11.04 11.95 -23.04
C THR A 140 -11.05 13.23 -23.87
N ALA A 141 -12.24 13.76 -24.21
CA ALA A 141 -12.40 14.98 -25.01
C ALA A 141 -11.94 16.25 -24.26
N ASN A 142 -12.30 16.39 -22.98
CA ASN A 142 -11.88 17.53 -22.16
C ASN A 142 -10.37 17.50 -21.91
N PHE A 143 -9.84 16.32 -21.58
CA PHE A 143 -8.40 16.13 -21.42
C PHE A 143 -7.64 16.47 -22.70
N MET A 144 -8.08 15.95 -23.85
CA MET A 144 -7.52 16.26 -25.17
C MET A 144 -7.50 17.75 -25.48
N THR A 145 -8.62 18.43 -25.19
CA THR A 145 -8.76 19.87 -25.42
C THR A 145 -7.79 20.67 -24.55
N THR A 146 -7.55 20.21 -23.32
CA THR A 146 -6.73 20.92 -22.34
C THR A 146 -5.23 20.65 -22.51
N ASN A 147 -4.86 19.40 -22.79
CA ASN A 147 -3.47 18.94 -22.84
C ASN A 147 -2.91 18.74 -24.25
N GLY A 148 -3.77 18.74 -25.29
CA GLY A 148 -3.36 18.52 -26.68
C GLY A 148 -2.98 17.07 -27.01
N VAL A 149 -3.09 16.16 -26.05
CA VAL A 149 -2.79 14.71 -26.20
C VAL A 149 -3.86 13.88 -25.50
N ALA A 150 -4.10 12.66 -26.00
CA ALA A 150 -5.16 11.81 -25.48
C ALA A 150 -4.66 11.11 -24.22
N PRO A 151 -5.50 10.95 -23.19
CA PRO A 151 -5.11 10.12 -22.08
C PRO A 151 -5.09 8.66 -22.53
N THR A 152 -4.27 7.84 -21.87
CA THR A 152 -4.30 6.38 -22.11
C THR A 152 -5.60 5.78 -21.59
N TYR A 153 -6.01 6.23 -20.40
CA TYR A 153 -7.26 5.88 -19.74
C TYR A 153 -7.95 7.14 -19.23
N SER A 154 -9.27 7.15 -19.26
CA SER A 154 -10.16 8.14 -18.67
C SER A 154 -11.23 7.45 -17.82
N VAL A 155 -11.35 7.91 -16.58
CA VAL A 155 -12.37 7.46 -15.62
C VAL A 155 -13.76 7.89 -16.08
N ALA A 156 -13.98 9.18 -16.35
CA ALA A 156 -15.28 9.66 -16.82
C ALA A 156 -15.70 9.14 -18.21
N SER A 157 -14.74 8.70 -19.04
CA SER A 157 -15.06 8.02 -20.32
C SER A 157 -15.31 6.52 -20.18
N GLY A 158 -15.19 5.95 -18.98
CA GLY A 158 -15.46 4.53 -18.72
C GLY A 158 -14.44 3.57 -19.32
N THR A 159 -13.21 4.03 -19.59
CA THR A 159 -12.14 3.14 -20.09
C THR A 159 -11.45 2.36 -18.97
N MET A 160 -11.67 2.76 -17.71
CA MET A 160 -11.36 2.00 -16.51
C MET A 160 -12.66 1.48 -15.89
N THR A 161 -12.57 0.37 -15.17
CA THR A 161 -13.72 -0.15 -14.42
C THR A 161 -13.86 0.61 -13.11
N ALA A 162 -14.97 1.31 -12.90
CA ALA A 162 -15.30 1.90 -11.61
C ALA A 162 -15.69 0.80 -10.61
N VAL A 163 -14.89 0.62 -9.57
CA VAL A 163 -15.14 -0.37 -8.50
C VAL A 163 -15.97 0.29 -7.40
N ALA A 164 -15.59 1.51 -7.03
CA ALA A 164 -16.32 2.38 -6.13
C ALA A 164 -16.06 3.84 -6.52
N ALA A 165 -17.06 4.70 -6.37
CA ALA A 165 -16.94 6.14 -6.49
C ALA A 165 -18.09 6.78 -5.73
N ASN A 166 -17.85 7.93 -5.11
CA ASN A 166 -18.91 8.71 -4.48
C ASN A 166 -18.99 10.09 -5.12
N GLY A 167 -19.89 10.25 -6.09
CA GLY A 167 -19.99 11.46 -6.91
C GLY A 167 -19.11 11.38 -8.14
N ILE A 168 -18.59 12.54 -8.57
CA ILE A 168 -17.70 12.64 -9.73
C ILE A 168 -16.26 12.53 -9.20
N PRO A 169 -15.47 11.53 -9.63
CA PRO A 169 -14.06 11.41 -9.28
C PRO A 169 -13.29 12.70 -9.56
N SER A 170 -12.56 13.21 -8.57
CA SER A 170 -11.74 14.43 -8.66
C SER A 170 -10.72 14.43 -7.53
N LEU A 171 -9.56 15.01 -7.80
CA LEU A 171 -8.49 15.23 -6.84
C LEU A 171 -8.68 16.58 -6.13
N THR A 172 -8.41 16.63 -4.83
CA THR A 172 -8.46 17.87 -4.05
C THR A 172 -7.14 18.64 -4.05
N ASN A 173 -7.24 19.94 -4.31
CA ASN A 173 -6.13 20.89 -4.10
C ASN A 173 -5.70 21.03 -2.63
N SER A 174 -6.51 20.55 -1.68
CA SER A 174 -6.11 20.49 -0.26
C SER A 174 -5.20 19.30 0.04
N GLY A 175 -4.87 18.52 -0.98
CA GLY A 175 -4.03 17.35 -0.93
C GLY A 175 -4.73 16.09 -0.45
N GLU A 176 -4.30 14.97 -1.01
CA GLU A 176 -4.81 13.63 -0.75
C GLU A 176 -3.78 12.56 -1.06
N LEU A 177 -4.07 11.35 -0.58
CA LEU A 177 -3.40 10.14 -1.02
C LEU A 177 -3.68 9.91 -2.50
N VAL A 178 -2.68 9.56 -3.29
CA VAL A 178 -2.85 8.87 -4.57
C VAL A 178 -2.09 7.56 -4.46
N VAL A 179 -2.76 6.44 -4.65
CA VAL A 179 -2.18 5.11 -4.49
C VAL A 179 -2.46 4.24 -5.70
N LEU A 180 -1.38 3.69 -6.26
CA LEU A 180 -1.43 2.55 -7.16
C LEU A 180 -1.29 1.30 -6.30
N PHE A 181 -2.25 0.38 -6.41
CA PHE A 181 -2.22 -0.87 -5.65
C PHE A 181 -2.62 -2.06 -6.51
N LYS A 182 -2.26 -3.25 -6.04
CA LYS A 182 -2.52 -4.51 -6.72
C LYS A 182 -3.36 -5.43 -5.86
N TRP A 183 -4.35 -6.06 -6.50
CA TRP A 183 -5.17 -7.11 -5.90
C TRP A 183 -5.65 -8.08 -6.98
N ASP A 184 -5.55 -9.38 -6.71
CA ASP A 184 -5.95 -10.42 -7.67
C ASP A 184 -7.45 -10.74 -7.63
N GLY A 185 -8.18 -10.13 -6.71
CA GLY A 185 -9.60 -10.38 -6.49
C GLY A 185 -9.89 -11.52 -5.51
N GLN A 186 -8.87 -12.19 -4.98
CA GLN A 186 -9.00 -13.36 -4.11
C GLN A 186 -8.23 -13.23 -2.80
N ALA A 187 -7.03 -12.65 -2.81
CA ALA A 187 -6.20 -12.52 -1.62
C ALA A 187 -6.87 -11.69 -0.52
N ASP A 188 -6.55 -11.99 0.74
CA ASP A 188 -7.01 -11.24 1.91
C ASP A 188 -6.62 -9.76 1.92
N LEU A 189 -5.45 -9.45 1.35
CA LEU A 189 -4.84 -8.13 1.42
C LEU A 189 -4.52 -7.60 0.02
N VAL A 190 -4.61 -6.29 -0.13
CA VAL A 190 -4.01 -5.60 -1.26
C VAL A 190 -2.51 -5.43 -1.03
N LYS A 191 -1.76 -5.23 -2.11
CA LYS A 191 -0.35 -4.82 -2.05
C LYS A 191 -0.21 -3.43 -2.64
N ASP A 192 0.49 -2.56 -1.94
CA ASP A 192 0.78 -1.22 -2.43
C ASP A 192 1.88 -1.33 -3.51
N VAL A 193 1.80 -0.49 -4.53
CA VAL A 193 2.74 -0.51 -5.67
C VAL A 193 3.61 0.73 -5.69
N ASP A 194 2.96 1.88 -5.48
CA ASP A 194 3.56 3.21 -5.29
C ASP A 194 2.44 4.10 -4.71
N ALA A 195 2.80 5.06 -3.86
CA ALA A 195 1.88 6.03 -3.31
C ALA A 195 2.53 7.41 -3.18
N VAL A 196 1.72 8.46 -3.27
CA VAL A 196 2.17 9.82 -3.00
C VAL A 196 1.08 10.61 -2.30
N LEU A 197 1.48 11.51 -1.41
CA LEU A 197 0.61 12.56 -0.88
C LEU A 197 0.64 13.76 -1.81
N ALA A 198 -0.23 13.78 -2.82
CA ALA A 198 -0.29 14.89 -3.77
C ALA A 198 -0.84 16.15 -3.09
N GLY A 199 -0.33 17.34 -3.44
CA GLY A 199 -0.74 18.60 -2.83
C GLY A 199 -0.28 18.74 -1.37
N ALA A 200 -1.02 19.50 -0.55
CA ALA A 200 -0.65 19.80 0.83
C ALA A 200 -1.66 19.22 1.85
N PRO A 201 -1.74 17.87 1.99
CA PRO A 201 -2.74 17.23 2.84
C PRO A 201 -2.58 17.62 4.32
N THR A 202 -3.72 17.68 5.01
CA THR A 202 -3.73 17.65 6.47
C THR A 202 -3.59 16.20 6.96
N ILE A 203 -3.37 16.00 8.26
CA ILE A 203 -3.33 14.64 8.86
C ILE A 203 -4.61 13.83 8.55
N ALA A 204 -5.75 14.50 8.35
CA ALA A 204 -7.02 13.84 8.04
C ALA A 204 -7.06 13.24 6.62
N ASN A 205 -6.22 13.73 5.70
CA ASN A 205 -6.17 13.31 4.30
C ASN A 205 -4.84 12.62 3.95
N GLY A 206 -4.11 12.17 4.98
CA GLY A 206 -2.83 11.47 4.84
C GLY A 206 -3.00 9.95 4.78
N PHE A 207 -1.88 9.24 4.93
CA PHE A 207 -1.88 7.78 5.02
C PHE A 207 -2.69 7.28 6.21
N VAL A 208 -3.53 6.28 5.95
CA VAL A 208 -4.30 5.58 7.00
C VAL A 208 -3.42 4.53 7.67
N ASP A 209 -3.53 4.40 8.99
CA ASP A 209 -2.90 3.30 9.72
C ASP A 209 -3.60 1.97 9.43
N LYS A 210 -2.91 1.04 8.77
CA LYS A 210 -3.41 -0.33 8.59
C LYS A 210 -2.74 -1.38 9.49
N SER A 211 -1.78 -0.98 10.34
CA SER A 211 -0.90 -1.89 11.10
C SER A 211 -1.61 -2.84 12.07
N SER A 212 -2.83 -2.53 12.49
CA SER A 212 -3.65 -3.37 13.37
C SER A 212 -4.89 -3.94 12.70
N ILE A 213 -4.95 -3.88 11.37
CA ILE A 213 -6.07 -4.38 10.59
C ILE A 213 -5.74 -5.77 10.06
N ALA A 214 -6.64 -6.70 10.33
CA ALA A 214 -6.69 -7.99 9.68
C ALA A 214 -7.96 -8.07 8.82
N LEU A 215 -7.82 -8.57 7.59
CA LEU A 215 -8.92 -8.77 6.66
C LEU A 215 -8.97 -10.24 6.22
N ASP A 216 -10.19 -10.71 6.01
CA ASP A 216 -10.51 -11.98 5.39
C ASP A 216 -11.11 -11.64 4.02
N GLY A 217 -10.42 -12.03 2.96
CA GLY A 217 -10.78 -11.76 1.58
C GLY A 217 -11.85 -12.71 1.07
N PRO A 218 -12.16 -12.68 -0.23
CA PRO A 218 -13.15 -13.54 -0.85
C PRO A 218 -12.59 -14.92 -1.24
N ASP A 219 -11.46 -15.33 -0.65
CA ASP A 219 -10.98 -16.70 -0.82
C ASP A 219 -11.89 -17.71 -0.09
N THR A 220 -11.61 -19.01 -0.25
CA THR A 220 -12.48 -20.07 0.30
C THR A 220 -12.32 -20.26 1.81
N GLY A 221 -11.28 -19.68 2.40
CA GLY A 221 -11.00 -19.72 3.83
C GLY A 221 -11.85 -18.75 4.63
N THR A 222 -11.55 -18.67 5.92
CA THR A 222 -12.12 -17.66 6.83
C THR A 222 -11.04 -17.09 7.76
N SER A 223 -9.78 -17.24 7.36
CA SER A 223 -8.62 -16.92 8.20
C SER A 223 -8.04 -15.60 7.73
N ALA A 224 -8.27 -14.55 8.50
CA ALA A 224 -7.78 -13.23 8.14
C ALA A 224 -6.25 -13.12 8.14
N ALA A 225 -5.69 -12.43 7.15
CA ALA A 225 -4.31 -11.96 7.15
C ALA A 225 -4.20 -10.55 7.74
N SER A 226 -3.07 -10.22 8.38
CA SER A 226 -2.81 -8.90 8.96
C SER A 226 -1.88 -8.07 8.08
N TYR A 227 -2.17 -6.79 7.92
CA TYR A 227 -1.22 -5.86 7.31
C TYR A 227 0.01 -5.68 8.22
N ALA A 228 1.16 -5.45 7.60
CA ALA A 228 2.37 -5.03 8.29
C ALA A 228 2.22 -3.59 8.79
N SER A 229 3.14 -3.17 9.67
CA SER A 229 3.16 -1.79 10.15
C SER A 229 3.87 -0.90 9.15
N ASP A 230 3.16 0.12 8.67
CA ASP A 230 3.73 1.17 7.82
C ASP A 230 4.20 2.35 8.67
N ALA A 231 5.32 2.97 8.28
CA ALA A 231 5.95 4.08 8.96
C ALA A 231 5.09 5.34 8.92
N ARG A 232 4.48 5.60 7.76
CA ARG A 232 3.74 6.81 7.42
C ARG A 232 4.55 8.08 7.67
N THR A 233 5.83 8.02 7.31
CA THR A 233 6.82 9.09 7.52
C THR A 233 6.98 10.00 6.31
N MET A 234 6.42 9.63 5.16
CA MET A 234 6.45 10.44 3.93
C MET A 234 5.95 11.86 4.24
N ALA A 235 6.78 12.84 3.85
CA ALA A 235 6.44 14.23 4.02
C ALA A 235 5.36 14.66 3.02
N ALA A 236 4.45 15.53 3.46
CA ALA A 236 3.58 16.24 2.54
C ALA A 236 4.40 17.11 1.59
N MET A 237 3.91 17.32 0.37
CA MET A 237 4.56 18.24 -0.56
C MET A 237 4.59 19.65 0.04
N GLY A 238 5.66 20.40 -0.25
CA GLY A 238 5.88 21.72 0.36
C GLY A 238 4.77 22.75 0.07
N SER A 239 3.99 22.55 -0.99
CA SER A 239 2.78 23.31 -1.31
C SER A 239 1.94 22.61 -2.38
N THR A 240 0.71 23.04 -2.58
CA THR A 240 -0.14 22.58 -3.70
C THR A 240 0.27 23.25 -5.01
N PRO A 241 0.45 22.50 -6.12
CA PRO A 241 0.61 23.09 -7.45
C PRO A 241 -0.54 24.06 -7.79
N ALA A 242 -0.21 25.19 -8.44
CA ALA A 242 -1.24 26.10 -8.95
C ALA A 242 -2.07 25.43 -10.06
N SER A 243 -3.26 25.96 -10.35
CA SER A 243 -4.07 25.52 -11.49
C SER A 243 -3.27 25.55 -12.80
N GLY A 244 -3.30 24.47 -13.56
CA GLY A 244 -2.50 24.32 -14.78
C GLY A 244 -1.06 23.88 -14.53
N LYS A 245 -0.74 23.42 -13.31
CA LYS A 245 0.57 22.91 -12.90
C LYS A 245 0.44 21.50 -12.33
N SER A 246 1.58 20.85 -12.21
CA SER A 246 1.72 19.45 -11.82
C SER A 246 2.80 19.28 -10.78
N THR A 247 2.67 18.21 -10.01
CA THR A 247 3.75 17.62 -9.24
C THR A 247 4.32 16.44 -10.04
N LYS A 248 5.64 16.31 -10.13
CA LYS A 248 6.38 15.33 -10.94
C LYS A 248 7.45 14.62 -10.12
N ARG A 249 7.60 13.33 -10.38
CA ARG A 249 8.69 12.51 -9.88
C ARG A 249 9.99 12.91 -10.60
N LEU A 250 11.08 13.06 -9.85
CA LEU A 250 12.41 13.49 -10.27
C LEU A 250 13.43 12.34 -10.23
N ALA A 251 13.24 11.37 -9.32
CA ALA A 251 14.13 10.23 -9.15
C ALA A 251 13.34 8.94 -8.85
N LEU A 252 13.99 7.80 -9.09
CA LEU A 252 13.47 6.50 -8.68
C LEU A 252 13.38 6.43 -7.15
N GLU A 253 12.38 5.71 -6.65
CA GLU A 253 12.16 5.47 -5.23
C GLU A 253 13.24 4.59 -4.58
N THR A 254 13.91 3.74 -5.37
CA THR A 254 14.94 2.84 -4.87
C THR A 254 16.03 3.60 -4.10
N GLY A 255 16.16 3.28 -2.81
CA GLY A 255 17.13 3.92 -1.90
C GLY A 255 16.65 5.22 -1.24
N HIS A 256 15.39 5.61 -1.47
CA HIS A 256 14.74 6.77 -0.84
C HIS A 256 13.63 6.38 0.15
N GLU A 257 13.42 5.09 0.37
CA GLU A 257 12.59 4.60 1.46
C GLU A 257 13.33 4.76 2.79
N THR A 258 12.74 5.54 3.70
CA THR A 258 13.37 5.83 5.00
C THR A 258 13.23 4.68 5.99
N GLN A 259 12.31 3.75 5.76
CA GLN A 259 12.16 2.53 6.52
C GLN A 259 12.64 1.32 5.71
N SER A 260 13.58 0.56 6.28
CA SER A 260 14.04 -0.71 5.72
C SER A 260 13.33 -1.87 6.42
N GLY A 261 12.56 -2.67 5.70
CA GLY A 261 11.86 -3.83 6.28
C GLY A 261 10.54 -4.17 5.60
N GLY A 262 9.79 -5.12 6.16
CA GLY A 262 8.55 -5.66 5.61
C GLY A 262 7.36 -4.72 5.81
N GLY A 263 7.12 -3.86 4.83
CA GLY A 263 5.88 -3.11 4.65
C GLY A 263 4.86 -3.87 3.81
N ASN A 264 3.87 -3.14 3.33
CA ASN A 264 2.73 -3.70 2.59
C ASN A 264 2.88 -3.63 1.06
N GLY A 265 4.03 -3.20 0.56
CA GLY A 265 4.37 -3.14 -0.86
C GLY A 265 4.52 -4.52 -1.52
N ILE A 266 4.53 -4.55 -2.85
CA ILE A 266 4.70 -5.78 -3.65
C ILE A 266 6.04 -6.48 -3.36
N SER A 267 7.11 -5.72 -3.22
CA SER A 267 8.45 -6.21 -2.86
C SER A 267 8.67 -6.33 -1.34
N GLY A 268 7.62 -6.02 -0.56
CA GLY A 268 7.71 -5.89 0.89
C GLY A 268 8.21 -4.53 1.34
N ASP A 269 8.28 -3.54 0.45
CA ASP A 269 8.64 -2.16 0.79
C ASP A 269 7.49 -1.46 1.54
N ASP A 270 7.81 -0.31 2.14
CA ASP A 270 6.87 0.55 2.86
C ASP A 270 6.69 1.87 2.10
N GLU A 271 5.81 1.85 1.09
CA GLU A 271 5.50 2.97 0.18
C GLU A 271 5.04 4.26 0.90
N THR A 272 4.86 4.21 2.22
CA THR A 272 4.50 5.37 3.05
C THR A 272 5.72 6.06 3.67
N SER A 273 6.92 5.58 3.37
CA SER A 273 8.18 6.02 3.98
C SER A 273 9.11 6.76 3.02
N GLU A 274 8.68 6.97 1.77
CA GLU A 274 9.47 7.62 0.73
C GLU A 274 9.89 9.05 1.13
N ASP A 275 11.18 9.37 0.91
CA ASP A 275 11.71 10.73 0.96
C ASP A 275 11.33 11.51 -0.31
N THR A 276 10.09 12.01 -0.33
CA THR A 276 9.54 12.80 -1.44
C THR A 276 10.29 14.11 -1.69
N ALA A 277 11.09 14.60 -0.75
CA ALA A 277 11.95 15.76 -0.99
C ALA A 277 13.12 15.45 -1.94
N ALA A 278 13.51 14.18 -2.04
CA ALA A 278 14.52 13.69 -2.97
C ALA A 278 13.91 13.20 -4.29
N THR A 279 12.73 12.59 -4.23
CA THR A 279 12.15 11.89 -5.38
C THR A 279 11.07 12.65 -6.12
N TRP A 280 10.50 13.73 -5.56
CA TRP A 280 9.46 14.54 -6.19
C TRP A 280 9.76 16.04 -6.18
N ASP A 281 9.17 16.80 -7.11
CA ASP A 281 9.29 18.25 -7.12
C ASP A 281 8.42 18.92 -6.04
N SER A 282 9.03 19.61 -5.09
CA SER A 282 8.31 20.18 -3.93
C SER A 282 7.98 21.67 -4.05
N SER A 283 8.41 22.33 -5.13
CA SER A 283 8.25 23.79 -5.29
C SER A 283 8.32 24.33 -6.71
N ALA A 284 8.92 23.60 -7.65
CA ALA A 284 9.10 24.10 -9.02
C ALA A 284 7.80 24.12 -9.81
N PHE A 285 6.93 23.12 -9.61
CA PHE A 285 5.62 22.91 -10.24
C PHE A 285 5.55 23.45 -11.66
N THR A 286 5.87 22.58 -12.61
CA THR A 286 5.89 22.94 -14.03
C THR A 286 4.54 22.63 -14.68
N SER A 287 4.37 23.13 -15.91
CA SER A 287 3.19 22.77 -16.71
C SER A 287 3.13 21.24 -16.93
N PRO A 288 1.94 20.63 -16.97
CA PRO A 288 1.81 19.19 -17.13
C PRO A 288 2.46 18.66 -18.41
N THR A 289 3.05 17.48 -18.36
CA THR A 289 3.70 16.83 -19.50
C THR A 289 3.18 15.41 -19.73
N PRO A 290 1.86 15.22 -19.94
CA PRO A 290 1.26 13.89 -20.01
C PRO A 290 1.89 13.02 -21.11
N GLY A 291 2.25 11.79 -20.74
CA GLY A 291 2.93 10.82 -21.57
C GLY A 291 4.44 11.06 -21.67
N SER A 292 5.03 11.91 -20.83
CA SER A 292 6.45 12.25 -20.85
C SER A 292 7.03 12.25 -19.44
N VAL A 293 7.98 11.34 -19.22
CA VAL A 293 8.68 11.17 -17.95
C VAL A 293 10.14 11.60 -18.07
N PRO A 294 10.79 12.13 -17.01
CA PRO A 294 12.23 12.36 -17.02
C PRO A 294 13.02 11.10 -17.39
N ALA A 295 14.04 11.25 -18.23
CA ALA A 295 14.88 10.12 -18.66
C ALA A 295 15.58 9.41 -17.49
N ALA A 296 15.75 10.09 -16.35
CA ALA A 296 16.31 9.50 -15.13
C ALA A 296 15.41 8.44 -14.47
N LEU A 297 14.12 8.37 -14.86
CA LEU A 297 13.16 7.38 -14.37
C LEU A 297 13.02 6.18 -15.30
N LEU A 298 13.73 6.17 -16.42
CA LEU A 298 13.70 5.08 -17.40
C LEU A 298 15.09 4.40 -17.48
N PRO A 299 15.14 3.11 -17.83
CA PRO A 299 16.39 2.37 -17.99
C PRO A 299 17.24 2.80 -19.20
#